data_AF-A0A962C5P0-F1
#
_entry.id   AF-A0A962C5P0-F1
#
_cell.length_a   1.000
_cell.length_b   1.000
_cell.length_c   1.000
_cell.angle_alpha   90.00
_cell.angle_beta   90.00
_cell.angle_gamma   90.00
#
_symmetry.space_group_name_H-M   'P 1'
#
loop_
_entity.id
_entity.type
_entity.pdbx_description
1 polymer ?
#
loop_
_entity_poly.entity_id
_entity_poly.type
_entity_poly.pdbx_seq_one_letter_code
_entity_poly.pdbx_strand_id
1 'polypeptide(L)'
;SGYLSTSWYNPATSGEGIVMQVYELLGDTQNFIVNFTWSAYDPSGLPFWLTGQVTVPRGTRTVTTPMFYVTGGGLGGNAGAADPPTPWGTATLGFSDCNHLTLTYASNPGLPAIVPQGSGTRSWLRLGRLNGMDCE
;
A
#
# COMPACT_ATOMS: atom_id res chain seq x y z
N SER A 1 -1.78 -9.76 14.17
CA SER A 1 -1.76 -8.97 12.91
C SER A 1 -1.76 -7.46 13.07
N GLY A 2 -2.47 -6.85 14.04
CA GLY A 2 -2.50 -5.38 14.19
C GLY A 2 -1.13 -4.71 14.33
N TYR A 3 -0.13 -5.43 14.88
CA TYR A 3 1.27 -5.02 14.94
C TYR A 3 1.89 -4.69 13.57
N LEU A 4 1.35 -5.19 12.45
CA LEU A 4 1.82 -4.87 11.10
C LEU A 4 1.37 -3.47 10.62
N SER A 5 0.50 -2.77 11.35
CA SER A 5 0.11 -1.39 11.03
C SER A 5 1.24 -0.43 11.35
N THR A 6 1.99 -0.01 10.34
CA THR A 6 3.20 0.78 10.53
C THR A 6 3.63 1.39 9.20
N SER A 7 4.70 2.18 9.26
CA SER A 7 5.44 2.58 8.08
C SER A 7 6.49 1.52 7.74
N TRP A 8 6.62 1.23 6.45
CA TRP A 8 7.59 0.31 5.90
C TRP A 8 8.50 1.08 4.94
N TYR A 9 9.80 0.82 5.03
CA TYR A 9 10.85 1.52 4.28
C TYR A 9 11.64 0.54 3.42
N ASN A 10 11.99 0.96 2.21
CA ASN A 10 12.85 0.18 1.33
C ASN A 10 14.30 0.69 1.40
N PRO A 11 15.24 -0.09 1.97
CA PRO A 11 16.64 0.31 2.05
C PRO A 11 17.34 0.43 0.69
N ALA A 12 16.85 -0.28 -0.34
CA ALA A 12 17.45 -0.26 -1.67
C ALA A 12 17.04 0.97 -2.51
N THR A 13 15.95 1.64 -2.15
CA THR A 13 15.48 2.86 -2.84
C THR A 13 15.16 3.95 -1.82
N SER A 14 16.13 4.82 -1.56
CA SER A 14 15.95 5.98 -0.69
C SER A 14 14.83 6.89 -1.24
N GLY A 15 13.74 7.04 -0.49
CA GLY A 15 12.64 7.97 -0.79
C GLY A 15 11.26 7.30 -0.86
N GLU A 16 11.16 6.05 -1.30
CA GLU A 16 9.88 5.34 -1.32
C GLU A 16 9.50 4.82 0.08
N GLY A 17 8.19 4.75 0.36
CA GLY A 17 7.66 4.28 1.64
C GLY A 17 6.24 3.76 1.52
N ILE A 18 5.88 2.78 2.36
CA ILE A 18 4.50 2.29 2.50
C ILE A 18 4.00 2.66 3.89
N VAL A 19 2.82 3.28 3.98
CA VAL A 19 2.08 3.38 5.24
C VAL A 19 0.96 2.35 5.19
N MET A 20 0.89 1.47 6.18
CA MET A 20 -0.05 0.37 6.23
C MET A 20 -0.88 0.40 7.52
N GLN A 21 -2.14 0.03 7.40
CA GLN A 21 -3.06 -0.20 8.49
C GLN A 21 -3.68 -1.60 8.34
N VAL A 22 -3.69 -2.35 9.43
CA VAL A 22 -4.34 -3.67 9.55
C VAL A 22 -5.34 -3.58 10.70
N TYR A 23 -6.62 -3.62 10.36
CA TYR A 23 -7.72 -3.37 11.30
C TYR A 23 -8.93 -4.27 11.02
N GLU A 24 -9.95 -4.19 11.87
CA GLU A 24 -11.20 -4.93 11.72
C GLU A 24 -12.37 -3.95 11.58
N LEU A 25 -13.43 -4.37 10.89
CA LEU A 25 -14.70 -3.65 10.97
C LEU A 25 -15.37 -3.96 12.31
N LEU A 26 -16.14 -3.00 12.83
CA LEU A 26 -16.91 -3.21 14.04
C LEU A 26 -17.85 -4.41 13.87
N GLY A 27 -17.68 -5.43 14.72
CA GLY A 27 -18.48 -6.66 14.71
C GLY A 27 -17.95 -7.77 13.81
N ASP A 28 -16.92 -7.54 12.99
CA ASP A 28 -16.23 -8.60 12.26
C ASP A 28 -15.13 -9.20 13.15
N THR A 29 -15.27 -10.48 13.47
CA THR A 29 -14.29 -11.23 14.28
C THR A 29 -13.49 -12.24 13.46
N GLN A 30 -13.78 -12.35 12.16
CA GLN A 30 -13.25 -13.39 11.28
C GLN A 30 -12.27 -12.85 10.24
N ASN A 31 -12.35 -11.55 9.92
CA ASN A 31 -11.54 -10.93 8.89
C ASN A 31 -10.79 -9.68 9.38
N PHE A 32 -9.68 -9.40 8.71
CA PHE A 32 -8.96 -8.14 8.79
C PHE A 32 -9.07 -7.39 7.46
N ILE A 33 -9.02 -6.07 7.53
CA ILE A 33 -8.75 -5.20 6.39
C ILE A 33 -7.28 -4.82 6.42
N VAL A 34 -6.60 -5.03 5.30
CA VAL A 34 -5.29 -4.45 5.02
C VAL A 34 -5.50 -3.27 4.09
N ASN A 35 -5.19 -2.07 4.58
CA ASN A 35 -5.17 -0.83 3.81
C ASN A 35 -3.73 -0.32 3.77
N PHE A 36 -3.27 0.16 2.62
CA PHE A 36 -1.97 0.81 2.53
C PHE A 36 -1.90 1.86 1.45
N THR A 37 -0.99 2.81 1.63
CA THR A 37 -0.56 3.76 0.60
C THR A 37 0.94 3.62 0.39
N TRP A 38 1.35 3.40 -0.86
CA TRP A 38 2.73 3.43 -1.31
C TRP A 38 3.04 4.79 -1.95
N SER A 39 3.96 5.54 -1.35
CA SER A 39 4.57 6.72 -1.94
C SER A 39 5.64 6.28 -2.93
N ALA A 40 5.26 6.22 -4.20
CA ALA A 40 6.14 5.95 -5.33
C ALA A 40 6.49 7.26 -6.06
N TYR A 41 7.19 7.14 -7.19
CA TYR A 41 7.60 8.27 -8.00
C TYR A 41 7.40 7.98 -9.49
N ASP A 42 7.05 9.01 -10.25
CA ASP A 42 7.04 8.94 -11.71
C ASP A 42 8.48 8.99 -12.29
N PRO A 43 8.66 8.76 -13.61
CA PRO A 43 9.97 8.83 -14.24
C PRO A 43 10.67 10.21 -14.16
N SER A 44 9.93 11.28 -13.84
CA SER A 44 10.48 12.63 -13.62
C SER A 44 10.83 12.91 -12.15
N GLY A 45 10.56 11.95 -11.25
CA GLY A 45 10.83 12.07 -9.81
C GLY A 45 9.72 12.77 -9.03
N LEU A 46 8.55 13.00 -9.61
CA LEU A 46 7.40 13.55 -8.89
C LEU A 46 6.70 12.47 -8.07
N PRO A 47 6.22 12.78 -6.85
CA PRO A 47 5.49 11.82 -6.04
C PRO A 47 4.24 11.30 -6.73
N PHE A 48 4.05 9.98 -6.68
CA PHE A 48 2.88 9.28 -7.18
C PHE A 48 2.42 8.26 -6.12
N TRP A 49 1.19 8.41 -5.64
CA TRP A 49 0.67 7.56 -4.57
C TRP A 49 -0.21 6.46 -5.13
N LEU A 50 0.07 5.22 -4.71
CA LEU A 50 -0.75 4.05 -5.00
C LEU A 50 -1.38 3.54 -3.71
N THR A 51 -2.70 3.32 -3.73
CA THR A 51 -3.45 2.84 -2.57
C THR A 51 -4.03 1.47 -2.86
N GLY A 52 -3.93 0.56 -1.90
CA GLY A 52 -4.55 -0.76 -1.95
C GLY A 52 -5.38 -1.04 -0.70
N GLN A 53 -6.48 -1.77 -0.86
CA GLN A 53 -7.31 -2.21 0.25
C GLN A 53 -7.93 -3.57 -0.04
N VAL A 54 -7.92 -4.47 0.93
CA VAL A 54 -8.58 -5.77 0.82
C VAL A 54 -8.95 -6.33 2.19
N THR A 55 -10.10 -7.01 2.22
CA THR A 55 -10.55 -7.80 3.37
C THR A 55 -10.04 -9.23 3.22
N VAL A 56 -9.39 -9.77 4.24
CA VAL A 56 -8.82 -11.12 4.25
C VAL A 56 -9.18 -11.86 5.54
N PRO A 57 -9.36 -13.19 5.50
CA PRO A 57 -9.55 -13.98 6.71
C PRO A 57 -8.36 -13.87 7.66
N ARG A 58 -8.61 -14.05 8.96
CA ARG A 58 -7.55 -14.17 9.97
C ARG A 58 -6.56 -15.28 9.62
N GLY A 59 -5.28 -15.08 9.92
CA GLY A 59 -4.20 -16.01 9.60
C GLY A 59 -3.62 -15.91 8.19
N THR A 60 -4.21 -15.06 7.32
CA THR A 60 -3.67 -14.79 5.98
C THR A 60 -2.26 -14.17 6.07
N ARG A 61 -1.28 -14.79 5.39
CA ARG A 61 0.12 -14.31 5.34
C ARG A 61 0.51 -13.65 4.02
N THR A 62 -0.27 -13.90 2.97
CA THR A 62 -0.09 -13.33 1.64
C THR A 62 -1.40 -12.71 1.19
N VAL A 63 -1.35 -11.44 0.82
CA VAL A 63 -2.52 -10.62 0.57
C VAL A 63 -2.41 -10.03 -0.83
N THR A 64 -3.38 -10.32 -1.70
CA THR A 64 -3.46 -9.71 -3.05
C THR A 64 -4.59 -8.70 -3.09
N THR A 65 -4.32 -7.51 -3.61
CA THR A 65 -5.28 -6.41 -3.68
C THR A 65 -5.15 -5.64 -4.99
N PRO A 66 -6.25 -5.14 -5.58
CA PRO A 66 -6.17 -4.12 -6.60
C PRO A 66 -5.57 -2.82 -6.03
N MET A 67 -4.77 -2.15 -6.85
CA MET A 67 -4.22 -0.84 -6.54
C MET A 67 -4.90 0.25 -7.37
N PHE A 68 -4.99 1.43 -6.78
CA PHE A 68 -5.64 2.60 -7.35
C PHE A 68 -4.76 3.84 -7.19
N TYR A 69 -4.93 4.79 -8.09
CA TYR A 69 -4.43 6.16 -7.95
C TYR A 69 -5.57 7.15 -8.06
N VAL A 70 -5.35 8.39 -7.61
CA VAL A 70 -6.35 9.45 -7.60
C VAL A 70 -5.75 10.73 -8.22
N THR A 71 -6.55 11.45 -9.00
CA THR A 71 -6.18 12.72 -9.65
C THR A 71 -7.19 13.82 -9.31
N GLY A 72 -7.01 15.02 -9.87
CA GLY A 72 -7.98 16.12 -9.79
C GLY A 72 -8.02 16.86 -8.45
N GLY A 73 -7.47 16.29 -7.38
CA GLY A 73 -7.49 16.91 -6.05
C GLY A 73 -6.50 18.07 -5.90
N GLY A 74 -6.87 19.07 -5.09
CA GLY A 74 -5.99 20.16 -4.66
C GLY A 74 -5.64 20.08 -3.18
N LEU A 75 -4.48 20.61 -2.79
CA LEU A 75 -4.08 20.73 -1.38
C LEU A 75 -5.17 21.50 -0.61
N GLY A 76 -5.70 20.90 0.46
CA GLY A 76 -6.77 21.49 1.26
C GLY A 76 -8.08 21.74 0.48
N GLY A 77 -8.26 21.11 -0.69
CA GLY A 77 -9.41 21.32 -1.56
C GLY A 77 -9.34 22.57 -2.45
N ASN A 78 -8.20 23.27 -2.49
CA ASN A 78 -8.05 24.54 -3.23
C ASN A 78 -8.21 24.41 -4.75
N ALA A 79 -8.18 23.20 -5.31
CA ALA A 79 -8.43 22.92 -6.72
C ALA A 79 -9.73 22.13 -6.97
N GLY A 80 -10.64 22.08 -5.98
CA GLY A 80 -11.86 21.30 -6.03
C GLY A 80 -11.71 19.88 -5.45
N ALA A 81 -12.73 19.07 -5.67
CA ALA A 81 -12.78 17.68 -5.24
C ALA A 81 -11.85 16.81 -6.11
N ALA A 82 -11.24 15.80 -5.50
CA ALA A 82 -10.52 14.79 -6.23
C ALA A 82 -11.46 13.91 -7.06
N ASP A 83 -10.95 13.36 -8.15
CA ASP A 83 -11.66 12.37 -8.97
C ASP A 83 -11.86 11.05 -8.20
N PRO A 84 -12.82 10.21 -8.61
CA PRO A 84 -12.91 8.85 -8.09
C PRO A 84 -11.60 8.05 -8.31
N PRO A 85 -11.25 7.12 -7.42
CA PRO A 85 -10.06 6.27 -7.58
C PRO A 85 -10.08 5.51 -8.91
N THR A 86 -8.96 5.58 -9.63
CA THR A 86 -8.78 4.90 -10.92
C THR A 86 -7.96 3.62 -10.73
N PRO A 87 -8.40 2.47 -11.26
CA PRO A 87 -7.64 1.22 -11.20
C PRO A 87 -6.27 1.38 -11.86
N TRP A 88 -5.22 1.03 -11.12
CA TRP A 88 -3.85 1.04 -11.61
C TRP A 88 -3.36 -0.36 -11.98
N GLY A 89 -3.59 -1.33 -11.10
CA GLY A 89 -2.94 -2.63 -11.20
C GLY A 89 -3.20 -3.49 -9.98
N THR A 90 -2.24 -4.36 -9.66
CA THR A 90 -2.34 -5.29 -8.52
C THR A 90 -1.08 -5.26 -7.68
N ALA A 91 -1.26 -5.48 -6.39
CA ALA A 91 -0.19 -5.71 -5.42
C ALA A 91 -0.44 -7.03 -4.69
N THR A 92 0.64 -7.77 -4.47
CA THR A 92 0.70 -8.90 -3.55
C THR A 92 1.69 -8.58 -2.44
N LEU A 93 1.19 -8.51 -1.22
CA LEU A 93 1.94 -8.30 0.01
C LEU A 93 2.21 -9.67 0.65
N GLY A 94 3.46 -9.96 0.98
CA GLY A 94 3.86 -11.17 1.71
C GLY A 94 4.67 -10.81 2.94
N PHE A 95 4.31 -11.37 4.09
CA PHE A 95 5.04 -11.16 5.34
C PHE A 95 5.81 -12.43 5.68
N SER A 96 7.14 -12.36 5.58
CA SER A 96 8.01 -13.50 5.95
C SER A 96 8.21 -13.57 7.46
N ASP A 97 8.26 -12.41 8.10
CA ASP A 97 8.20 -12.21 9.54
C ASP A 97 7.61 -10.80 9.84
N CYS A 98 7.61 -10.38 11.10
CA CYS A 98 7.07 -9.08 11.49
C CYS A 98 7.86 -7.86 11.02
N ASN A 99 9.11 -8.04 10.58
CA ASN A 99 10.03 -6.97 10.22
C ASN A 99 10.26 -6.89 8.71
N HIS A 100 9.86 -7.91 7.95
CA HIS A 100 10.10 -8.01 6.51
C HIS A 100 8.82 -8.20 5.71
N LEU A 101 8.52 -7.20 4.88
CA LEU A 101 7.44 -7.19 3.90
C LEU A 101 8.02 -7.36 2.48
N THR A 102 7.42 -8.23 1.67
CA THR A 102 7.64 -8.29 0.23
C THR A 102 6.41 -7.73 -0.49
N LEU A 103 6.63 -6.79 -1.41
CA LEU A 103 5.62 -6.26 -2.32
C LEU A 103 5.96 -6.71 -3.74
N THR A 104 5.11 -7.54 -4.34
CA THR A 104 5.11 -7.79 -5.78
C THR A 104 4.01 -6.96 -6.41
N TYR A 105 4.29 -6.23 -7.49
CA TYR A 105 3.31 -5.36 -8.13
C TYR A 105 3.37 -5.44 -9.65
N ALA A 106 2.24 -5.12 -10.29
CA ALA A 106 2.15 -4.95 -11.73
C ALA A 106 1.01 -3.99 -12.10
N SER A 107 1.29 -3.03 -12.98
CA SER A 107 0.29 -2.17 -13.61
C SER A 107 -0.55 -2.93 -14.63
N ASN A 108 -1.82 -2.53 -14.78
CA ASN A 108 -2.70 -3.05 -15.82
C ASN A 108 -2.24 -2.60 -17.22
N PRO A 109 -2.45 -3.42 -18.27
CA PRO A 109 -2.24 -2.97 -19.64
C PRO A 109 -3.25 -1.87 -20.01
N GLY A 110 -2.82 -0.94 -20.88
CA GLY A 110 -3.70 0.10 -21.43
C GLY A 110 -3.95 1.31 -20.53
N LEU A 111 -3.18 1.47 -19.44
CA LEU A 111 -3.19 2.72 -18.68
C LEU A 111 -2.78 3.91 -19.58
N PRO A 112 -3.31 5.12 -19.32
CA PRO A 112 -2.88 6.32 -20.02
C PRO A 112 -1.36 6.49 -19.98
N ALA A 113 -0.75 6.96 -21.07
CA ALA A 113 0.70 7.08 -21.20
C ALA A 113 1.36 7.99 -20.16
N ILE A 114 0.59 8.92 -19.57
CA ILE A 114 1.04 9.84 -18.52
C ILE A 114 1.08 9.20 -17.12
N VAL A 115 0.40 8.07 -16.92
CA VAL A 115 0.38 7.36 -15.63
C VAL A 115 1.63 6.50 -15.52
N PRO A 116 2.41 6.57 -14.43
CA PRO A 116 3.55 5.69 -14.22
C PRO A 116 3.14 4.21 -14.26
N GLN A 117 3.86 3.40 -15.03
CA GLN A 117 3.57 1.97 -15.22
C GLN A 117 4.80 1.14 -14.86
N GLY A 118 4.59 -0.12 -14.49
CA GLY A 118 5.69 -1.03 -14.20
C GLY A 118 5.25 -2.28 -13.47
N SER A 119 6.19 -3.21 -13.34
CA SER A 119 6.04 -4.39 -12.50
C SER A 119 7.37 -4.70 -11.81
N GLY A 120 7.31 -5.42 -10.70
CA GLY A 120 8.51 -5.77 -9.96
C GLY A 120 8.22 -6.40 -8.61
N THR A 121 9.29 -6.73 -7.90
CA THR A 121 9.25 -7.18 -6.51
C THR A 121 10.19 -6.33 -5.68
N ARG A 122 9.74 -5.90 -4.50
CA ARG A 122 10.47 -5.04 -3.58
C ARG A 122 10.39 -5.61 -2.17
N SER A 123 11.47 -5.44 -1.42
CA SER A 123 11.56 -5.83 -0.01
C SER A 123 11.59 -4.59 0.87
N TRP A 124 10.86 -4.65 1.98
CA TRP A 124 10.63 -3.53 2.88
C TRP A 124 10.89 -3.95 4.33
N LEU A 125 11.45 -3.03 5.08
CA LEU A 125 11.72 -3.16 6.51
C LEU A 125 10.70 -2.37 7.31
N ARG A 126 10.23 -2.98 8.41
CA ARG A 126 9.35 -2.32 9.37
C ARG A 126 10.10 -1.17 10.06
N LEU A 127 9.59 0.06 9.95
CA LEU A 127 10.22 1.23 10.59
C LEU A 127 9.87 1.35 12.07
N GLY A 128 8.61 1.06 12.43
CA GLY A 128 8.10 1.33 13.76
C GLY A 128 7.33 0.15 14.33
N ARG A 129 7.39 0.02 15.66
CA ARG A 129 6.49 -0.84 16.42
C ARG A 129 5.36 0.01 16.98
N LEU A 130 4.15 -0.54 16.93
CA LEU A 130 3.04 0.06 17.66
C LEU A 130 3.20 -0.24 19.14
N ASN A 131 3.07 0.79 19.96
CA ASN A 131 3.21 0.64 21.41
C ASN A 131 2.14 -0.34 21.94
N GLY A 132 2.57 -1.29 22.77
CA GLY A 132 1.70 -2.33 23.35
C GLY A 132 1.28 -3.45 22.39
N MET A 133 1.81 -3.49 21.16
CA MET A 133 1.59 -4.59 20.22
C MET A 133 2.91 -5.24 19.82
N ASP A 134 3.24 -6.31 20.54
CA ASP A 134 4.40 -7.13 20.24
C ASP A 134 4.21 -7.94 18.95
N CYS A 135 5.34 -8.25 18.33
CA CYS A 135 5.40 -9.26 17.29
C CYS A 135 5.18 -10.64 17.93
N GLU A 136 4.38 -11.47 17.27
CA GLU A 136 4.14 -12.87 17.66
C GLU A 136 5.41 -13.72 17.62
#